data_AF-A0A926JMJ9-F1
#
_entry.id   AF-A0A926JMJ9-F1
#
_cell.length_a   1.000
_cell.length_b   1.000
_cell.length_c   1.000
_cell.angle_alpha   90.00
_cell.angle_beta   90.00
_cell.angle_gamma   90.00
#
_symmetry.space_group_name_H-M   'P 1'
#
loop_
_entity.id
_entity.type
_entity.pdbx_description
1 polymer ?
#
loop_
_entity_poly.entity_id
_entity_poly.type
_entity_poly.pdbx_seq_one_letter_code
_entity_poly.pdbx_strand_id
1 'polypeptide(L)'
;MSAPTPDTTGLIRTVTVGPLPIFFTNVNRPMGLRAHSHTGSVTVVYDTVGRHGYPSFEDTNAALLRRIHELTRRPFKDATNEDVADRLWAHLDGYVAPEWEPWGGQYRLRAIHLDVIGVPDEIGHDNGTTRYTVAIPYTPC
;
A
#
# COMPACT_ATOMS: atom_id res chain seq x y z
N MET A 1 -15.74 18.65 37.04
CA MET A 1 -14.90 19.43 36.10
C MET A 1 -14.60 18.52 34.92
N SER A 2 -15.24 18.75 33.78
CA SER A 2 -14.95 17.97 32.57
C SER A 2 -13.67 18.51 31.93
N ALA A 3 -12.74 17.61 31.59
CA ALA A 3 -11.52 17.97 30.89
C ALA A 3 -11.86 18.68 29.56
N PRO A 4 -11.05 19.68 29.14
CA PRO A 4 -11.26 20.33 27.85
C PRO A 4 -11.21 19.27 26.74
N THR A 5 -12.24 19.23 25.91
CA THR A 5 -12.27 18.42 24.70
C THR A 5 -11.09 18.88 23.83
N PRO A 6 -10.16 18.00 23.44
CA PRO A 6 -9.03 18.40 22.61
C PRO A 6 -9.55 19.04 21.33
N ASP A 7 -8.95 20.16 20.93
CA ASP A 7 -9.26 20.80 19.67
C ASP A 7 -8.85 19.86 18.52
N THR A 8 -9.84 19.17 17.95
CA THR A 8 -9.62 18.17 16.89
C THR A 8 -9.61 18.77 15.49
N THR A 9 -9.76 20.09 15.35
CA THR A 9 -9.97 20.74 14.05
C THR A 9 -8.78 20.65 13.09
N GLY A 10 -7.60 20.20 13.55
CA GLY A 10 -6.40 19.98 12.72
C GLY A 10 -5.88 18.53 12.67
N LEU A 11 -6.56 17.54 13.24
CA LEU A 11 -6.03 16.17 13.32
C LEU A 11 -6.38 15.33 12.08
N ILE A 12 -5.35 14.80 11.42
CA ILE A 12 -5.50 13.76 10.40
C ILE A 12 -5.69 12.43 11.10
N ARG A 13 -6.72 11.67 10.72
CA ARG A 13 -6.95 10.32 11.22
C ARG A 13 -6.81 9.33 10.08
N THR A 14 -5.90 8.38 10.23
CA THR A 14 -5.64 7.35 9.21
C THR A 14 -5.81 5.95 9.79
N VAL A 15 -6.10 4.99 8.91
CA VAL A 15 -6.08 3.56 9.22
C VAL A 15 -5.03 2.89 8.35
N THR A 16 -4.21 2.04 8.95
CA THR A 16 -3.15 1.29 8.26
C THR A 16 -3.53 -0.19 8.21
N VAL A 17 -3.55 -0.77 7.02
CA VAL A 17 -3.87 -2.17 6.74
C VAL A 17 -2.63 -2.87 6.17
N GLY A 18 -2.21 -3.95 6.83
CA GLY A 18 -1.00 -4.70 6.47
C GLY A 18 -0.09 -4.92 7.69
N PRO A 19 1.13 -5.44 7.47
CA PRO A 19 1.74 -5.73 6.17
C PRO A 19 1.07 -6.91 5.45
N LEU A 20 0.75 -6.74 4.17
CA LEU A 20 0.18 -7.76 3.29
C LEU A 20 1.29 -8.40 2.48
N PRO A 21 1.58 -9.70 2.65
CA PRO A 21 2.73 -10.34 1.99
C PRO A 21 2.52 -10.42 0.48
N ILE A 22 3.56 -10.11 -0.28
CA ILE A 22 3.56 -10.20 -1.74
C ILE A 22 4.82 -10.89 -2.26
N PHE A 23 4.68 -11.48 -3.43
CA PHE A 23 5.78 -11.87 -4.30
C PHE A 23 5.52 -11.28 -5.67
N PHE A 24 6.52 -10.64 -6.27
CA PHE A 24 6.39 -10.03 -7.58
C PHE A 24 7.69 -10.11 -8.36
N THR A 25 7.59 -9.95 -9.67
CA THR A 25 8.72 -9.87 -10.60
C THR A 25 8.65 -8.56 -11.34
N ASN A 26 9.77 -7.85 -11.45
CA ASN A 26 9.89 -6.68 -12.32
C ASN A 26 11.07 -6.84 -13.29
N VAL A 27 11.01 -6.08 -14.39
CA VAL A 27 12.11 -5.97 -15.36
C VAL A 27 12.55 -4.53 -15.38
N ASN A 28 13.71 -4.25 -14.81
CA ASN A 28 14.23 -2.90 -14.69
C ASN A 28 15.21 -2.60 -15.84
N ARG A 29 14.65 -2.34 -17.04
CA ARG A 29 15.46 -1.95 -18.20
C ARG A 29 16.22 -0.63 -18.00
N PRO A 30 15.67 0.40 -17.32
CA PRO A 30 16.42 1.63 -17.07
C PRO A 30 17.74 1.39 -16.33
N MET A 31 17.79 0.40 -15.43
CA MET A 31 19.01 0.01 -14.72
C MET A 31 19.76 -1.16 -15.39
N GLY A 32 19.34 -1.61 -16.58
CA GLY A 32 19.99 -2.72 -17.30
C GLY A 32 19.81 -4.11 -16.66
N LEU A 33 18.87 -4.25 -15.72
CA LEU A 33 18.64 -5.50 -15.00
C LEU A 33 17.63 -6.41 -15.73
N ARG A 34 17.90 -7.71 -15.72
CA ARG A 34 16.96 -8.73 -16.22
C ARG A 34 15.76 -8.86 -15.28
N ALA A 35 14.78 -9.66 -15.69
CA ALA A 35 13.67 -10.03 -14.82
C ALA A 35 14.20 -10.66 -13.53
N HIS A 36 13.82 -10.10 -12.39
CA HIS A 36 14.15 -10.64 -11.07
C HIS A 36 12.93 -10.52 -10.16
N SER A 37 12.90 -11.37 -9.14
CA SER A 37 11.75 -11.52 -8.27
C SER A 37 12.08 -11.08 -6.86
N HIS A 38 11.06 -10.56 -6.19
CA HIS A 38 11.16 -10.00 -4.87
C HIS A 38 10.14 -10.65 -3.94
N THR A 39 10.56 -10.87 -2.71
CA THR A 39 9.65 -11.06 -1.59
C THR A 39 9.51 -9.73 -0.86
N GLY A 40 8.28 -9.39 -0.49
CA GLY A 40 8.02 -8.11 0.16
C GLY A 40 6.67 -8.06 0.83
N SER A 41 6.27 -6.86 1.21
CA SER A 41 4.92 -6.61 1.71
C SER A 41 4.39 -5.26 1.25
N VAL A 42 3.07 -5.16 1.17
CA VAL A 42 2.36 -3.90 0.92
C VAL A 42 1.60 -3.52 2.17
N THR A 43 1.77 -2.28 2.60
CA THR A 43 0.95 -1.65 3.63
C THR A 43 0.12 -0.55 2.98
N VAL A 44 -1.18 -0.52 3.25
CA VAL A 44 -2.11 0.47 2.68
C VAL A 44 -2.61 1.37 3.79
N VAL A 45 -2.59 2.68 3.56
CA VAL A 45 -3.05 3.68 4.52
C VAL A 45 -4.25 4.41 3.92
N TYR A 46 -5.35 4.46 4.65
CA TYR A 46 -6.57 5.17 4.28
C TYR A 46 -6.84 6.35 5.22
N ASP A 47 -7.40 7.45 4.70
CA ASP A 47 -7.98 8.50 5.52
C ASP A 47 -9.31 8.02 6.15
N THR A 48 -9.55 8.43 7.40
CA THR A 48 -10.84 8.20 8.08
C THR A 48 -11.79 9.34 7.73
N VAL A 49 -12.54 9.19 6.62
CA VAL A 49 -13.39 10.24 6.03
C VAL A 49 -14.82 10.33 6.63
N GLY A 50 -15.09 9.67 7.76
CA GLY A 50 -16.40 9.67 8.41
C GLY A 50 -16.37 9.21 9.88
N ARG A 51 -17.54 8.86 10.44
CA ARG A 51 -17.65 8.36 11.82
C ARG A 51 -16.87 7.06 12.05
N HIS A 52 -16.74 6.24 11.00
CA HIS A 52 -16.08 4.94 11.05
C HIS A 52 -14.94 4.93 10.02
N GLY A 53 -13.79 4.37 10.40
CA GLY A 53 -12.67 4.13 9.49
C GLY A 53 -12.85 2.82 8.70
N TYR A 54 -11.80 2.40 8.00
CA TYR A 54 -11.79 1.12 7.29
C TYR A 54 -12.15 -0.06 8.24
N PRO A 55 -13.11 -0.92 7.88
CA PRO A 55 -13.55 -2.08 8.66
C PRO A 55 -12.51 -3.18 8.54
N SER A 56 -11.64 -3.36 9.54
CA SER A 56 -10.62 -4.41 9.50
C SER A 56 -11.16 -5.77 9.97
N PHE A 57 -11.94 -6.42 9.12
CA PHE A 57 -12.39 -7.81 9.28
C PHE A 57 -11.67 -8.76 8.32
N GLU A 58 -11.87 -10.06 8.53
CA GLU A 58 -11.29 -11.11 7.70
C GLU A 58 -11.63 -10.90 6.21
N ASP A 59 -12.92 -10.84 5.87
CA ASP A 59 -13.39 -10.72 4.48
C ASP A 59 -12.92 -9.44 3.79
N THR A 60 -12.97 -8.31 4.50
CA THR A 60 -12.54 -7.00 4.00
C THR A 60 -11.03 -6.99 3.70
N ASN A 61 -10.22 -7.58 4.60
CA ASN A 61 -8.77 -7.67 4.42
C ASN A 61 -8.39 -8.70 3.35
N ALA A 62 -9.13 -9.81 3.27
CA ALA A 62 -8.95 -10.81 2.22
C ALA A 62 -9.24 -10.23 0.84
N ALA A 63 -10.26 -9.37 0.70
CA ALA A 63 -10.55 -8.68 -0.57
C ALA A 63 -9.38 -7.79 -1.02
N LEU A 64 -8.81 -7.00 -0.11
CA LEU A 64 -7.63 -6.19 -0.40
C LEU A 64 -6.41 -7.05 -0.79
N LEU A 65 -6.15 -8.12 -0.04
CA LEU A 65 -5.05 -9.04 -0.31
C LEU A 65 -5.20 -9.72 -1.68
N ARG A 66 -6.39 -10.23 -2.01
CA ARG A 66 -6.68 -10.82 -3.34
C ARG A 66 -6.40 -9.81 -4.44
N ARG A 67 -6.87 -8.57 -4.28
CA ARG A 67 -6.64 -7.51 -5.27
C ARG A 67 -5.16 -7.25 -5.49
N ILE A 68 -4.38 -7.16 -4.42
CA ILE A 68 -2.93 -6.95 -4.52
C ILE A 68 -2.26 -8.15 -5.20
N HIS A 69 -2.61 -9.38 -4.83
CA HIS A 69 -2.07 -10.59 -5.48
C HIS A 69 -2.42 -10.68 -6.96
N GLU A 70 -3.62 -10.26 -7.36
CA GLU A 70 -3.99 -10.17 -8.78
C GLU A 70 -3.09 -9.21 -9.56
N LEU A 71 -2.70 -8.09 -8.94
CA LEU A 71 -1.82 -7.09 -9.55
C LEU A 71 -0.37 -7.58 -9.62
N THR A 72 0.09 -8.34 -8.62
CA THR A 72 1.48 -8.83 -8.56
C THR A 72 1.72 -10.16 -9.27
N ARG A 73 0.66 -10.84 -9.76
CA ARG A 73 0.78 -12.18 -10.39
C ARG A 73 1.56 -12.20 -11.71
N ARG A 74 1.64 -11.07 -12.43
CA ARG A 74 2.33 -10.97 -13.72
C ARG A 74 3.56 -10.08 -13.57
N PRO A 75 4.64 -10.35 -14.32
CA PRO A 75 5.82 -9.49 -14.28
C PRO A 75 5.49 -8.04 -14.67
N PHE A 76 5.95 -7.10 -13.86
CA PHE A 76 5.94 -5.69 -14.18
C PHE A 76 7.02 -5.41 -15.22
N LYS A 77 6.59 -5.23 -16.47
CA LYS A 77 7.51 -4.91 -17.58
C LYS A 77 7.98 -3.47 -17.45
N ASP A 78 9.27 -3.28 -17.69
CA ASP A 78 9.91 -1.97 -17.77
C ASP A 78 9.55 -1.11 -16.55
N ALA A 79 9.93 -1.63 -15.37
CA ALA A 79 9.52 -1.10 -14.08
C ALA A 79 10.65 -1.28 -13.05
N THR A 80 10.99 -0.17 -12.40
CA THR A 80 11.71 -0.12 -11.12
C THR A 80 10.76 -0.50 -9.97
N ASN A 81 11.23 -0.53 -8.72
CA ASN A 81 10.35 -0.79 -7.57
C ASN A 81 9.46 0.44 -7.26
N GLU A 82 9.96 1.64 -7.54
CA GLU A 82 9.20 2.89 -7.55
C GLU A 82 8.03 2.79 -8.53
N ASP A 83 8.29 2.36 -9.77
CA ASP A 83 7.24 2.18 -10.78
C ASP A 83 6.22 1.11 -10.35
N VAL A 84 6.66 0.05 -9.67
CA VAL A 84 5.75 -0.97 -9.12
C VAL A 84 4.85 -0.34 -8.05
N ALA A 85 5.40 0.46 -7.14
CA ALA A 85 4.63 1.17 -6.13
C ALA A 85 3.61 2.13 -6.80
N ASP A 86 4.03 2.93 -7.77
CA ASP A 86 3.13 3.85 -8.50
C ASP A 86 1.98 3.10 -9.22
N ARG A 87 2.27 1.95 -9.82
CA ARG A 87 1.24 1.13 -10.49
C ARG A 87 0.28 0.49 -9.49
N LEU A 88 0.78 0.03 -8.34
CA LEU A 88 -0.08 -0.48 -7.26
C LEU A 88 -0.99 0.65 -6.74
N TRP A 89 -0.43 1.84 -6.53
CA TRP A 89 -1.19 3.04 -6.13
C TRP A 89 -2.33 3.31 -7.11
N ALA A 90 -2.03 3.41 -8.41
CA ALA A 90 -3.01 3.74 -9.44
C ALA A 90 -4.17 2.72 -9.53
N HIS A 91 -3.96 1.48 -9.12
CA HIS A 91 -4.99 0.44 -9.10
C HIS A 91 -5.76 0.33 -7.78
N LEU A 92 -5.19 0.82 -6.68
CA LEU A 92 -5.79 0.82 -5.35
C LEU A 92 -6.51 2.13 -5.04
N ASP A 93 -6.12 3.23 -5.68
CA ASP A 93 -6.83 4.50 -5.56
C ASP A 93 -8.23 4.38 -6.17
N GLY A 94 -9.25 4.66 -5.37
CA GLY A 94 -10.65 4.46 -5.73
C GLY A 94 -11.11 3.01 -5.84
N TYR A 95 -10.28 2.03 -5.46
CA TYR A 95 -10.70 0.62 -5.43
C TYR A 95 -11.78 0.41 -4.37
N VAL A 96 -12.80 -0.37 -4.72
CA VAL A 96 -13.90 -0.80 -3.84
C VAL A 96 -14.14 -2.28 -4.05
N ALA A 97 -14.34 -3.01 -2.96
CA ALA A 97 -14.71 -4.42 -2.97
C ALA A 97 -16.16 -4.60 -2.48
N PRO A 98 -16.93 -5.58 -3.00
CA PRO A 98 -18.27 -5.89 -2.50
C PRO A 98 -18.30 -6.16 -0.99
N GLU A 99 -17.25 -6.78 -0.44
CA GLU A 99 -17.10 -7.06 0.98
C GLU A 99 -17.06 -5.80 1.86
N TRP A 100 -16.80 -4.63 1.26
CA TRP A 100 -16.71 -3.35 1.95
C TRP A 100 -18.05 -2.60 1.96
N GLU A 101 -18.96 -2.91 1.03
CA GLU A 101 -20.23 -2.20 0.86
C GLU A 101 -21.08 -2.12 2.14
N PRO A 102 -21.24 -3.19 2.94
CA PRO A 102 -22.01 -3.13 4.19
C PRO A 102 -21.49 -2.12 5.22
N TRP A 103 -20.25 -1.68 5.06
CA TRP A 103 -19.52 -0.80 5.98
C TRP A 103 -19.32 0.63 5.44
N GLY A 104 -19.97 0.95 4.32
CA GLY A 104 -19.86 2.25 3.67
C GLY A 104 -18.80 2.33 2.57
N GLY A 105 -18.16 1.20 2.21
CA GLY A 105 -17.53 0.87 0.91
C GLY A 105 -16.39 1.75 0.36
N GLN A 106 -16.34 3.03 0.68
CA GLN A 106 -15.49 4.02 0.07
C GLN A 106 -14.49 4.54 1.09
N TYR A 107 -13.22 4.24 0.87
CA TYR A 107 -12.11 4.71 1.69
C TYR A 107 -11.15 5.50 0.80
N ARG A 108 -10.72 6.66 1.28
CA ARG A 108 -9.78 7.50 0.54
C ARG A 108 -8.38 6.98 0.77
N LEU A 109 -7.71 6.50 -0.28
CA LEU A 109 -6.32 6.08 -0.21
C LEU A 109 -5.44 7.28 0.12
N ARG A 110 -4.57 7.10 1.12
CA ARG A 110 -3.66 8.13 1.64
C ARG A 110 -2.22 7.84 1.32
N ALA A 111 -1.78 6.61 1.56
CA ALA A 111 -0.45 6.13 1.26
C ALA A 111 -0.48 4.64 0.92
N ILE A 112 0.51 4.19 0.14
CA ILE A 112 0.97 2.81 0.16
C ILE A 112 2.44 2.78 0.54
N HIS A 113 2.85 1.70 1.21
CA HIS A 113 4.25 1.38 1.46
C HIS A 113 4.52 0.01 0.86
N LEU A 114 5.41 -0.04 -0.13
CA LEU A 114 5.95 -1.27 -0.69
C LEU A 114 7.29 -1.53 -0.01
N ASP A 115 7.34 -2.57 0.81
CA ASP A 115 8.57 -3.03 1.47
C ASP A 115 9.15 -4.20 0.66
N VAL A 116 10.38 -4.05 0.18
CA VAL A 116 11.11 -5.08 -0.57
C VAL A 116 12.27 -5.59 0.25
N ILE A 117 12.33 -6.89 0.45
CA ILE A 117 13.39 -7.55 1.22
C ILE A 117 14.59 -7.76 0.30
N GLY A 118 15.74 -7.22 0.70
CA GLY A 118 17.04 -7.50 0.07
C GLY A 118 17.50 -8.92 0.38
N VAL A 119 18.05 -9.59 -0.63
CA VAL A 119 18.65 -10.92 -0.48
C VAL A 119 20.09 -10.84 -0.99
N PRO A 120 21.10 -11.29 -0.21
CA PRO A 120 22.48 -11.26 -0.67
C PRO A 120 22.64 -11.97 -2.01
N ASP A 121 23.14 -11.24 -3.01
CA ASP A 121 23.39 -11.76 -4.33
C ASP A 121 24.62 -11.13 -4.98
N GLU A 122 24.93 -11.57 -6.20
CA GLU A 122 26.13 -11.17 -6.93
C GLU A 122 26.15 -9.69 -7.34
N ILE A 123 25.01 -9.00 -7.26
CA ILE A 123 24.92 -7.55 -7.55
C ILE A 123 24.99 -6.69 -6.28
N GLY A 124 25.16 -7.32 -5.11
CA GLY A 124 25.48 -6.63 -3.86
C GLY A 124 24.27 -6.13 -3.07
N HIS A 125 23.11 -6.79 -3.18
CA HIS A 125 21.97 -6.48 -2.30
C HIS A 125 22.33 -6.62 -0.82
N ASP A 126 21.82 -5.70 0.00
CA ASP A 126 21.98 -5.72 1.46
C ASP A 126 20.99 -6.69 2.14
N ASN A 127 21.22 -6.97 3.42
CA ASN A 127 20.31 -7.76 4.26
C ASN A 127 19.15 -6.89 4.82
N GLY A 128 18.79 -5.81 4.13
CA GLY A 128 17.84 -4.81 4.59
C GLY A 128 16.45 -4.97 3.98
N THR A 129 15.54 -4.11 4.43
CA THR A 129 14.25 -3.90 3.77
C THR A 129 14.24 -2.48 3.23
N THR A 130 14.03 -2.33 1.92
CA THR A 130 13.84 -1.02 1.29
C THR A 130 12.35 -0.72 1.20
N ARG A 131 11.94 0.47 1.67
CA ARG A 131 10.56 0.95 1.60
C ARG A 131 10.39 1.98 0.49
N TYR A 132 9.47 1.71 -0.43
CA TYR A 132 9.01 2.64 -1.45
C TYR A 132 7.63 3.17 -1.03
N THR A 133 7.46 4.49 -0.97
CA THR A 133 6.22 5.13 -0.51
C THR A 133 5.62 6.01 -1.58
N VAL A 134 4.33 5.77 -1.88
CA VAL A 134 3.50 6.68 -2.68
C VAL A 134 2.43 7.22 -1.75
N ALA A 135 2.32 8.53 -1.62
CA ALA A 135 1.39 9.16 -0.69
C ALA A 135 0.87 10.51 -1.19
N ILE A 136 -0.37 10.83 -0.83
CA ILE A 136 -0.91 12.18 -1.01
C ILE A 136 -0.27 13.07 0.06
N PRO A 137 0.36 14.21 -0.31
CA PRO A 137 0.93 15.13 0.66
C PRO A 137 -0.15 15.65 1.62
N TYR A 138 0.25 15.92 2.87
CA TYR A 138 -0.63 16.67 3.75
C TYR A 138 -0.63 18.13 3.34
N THR A 139 -1.80 18.61 2.91
CA THR A 139 -2.04 20.04 2.73
C THR A 139 -2.96 20.50 3.86
N PRO A 140 -2.45 21.22 4.87
CA PRO A 140 -3.33 21.88 5.83
C PRO A 140 -4.16 22.92 5.07
N CYS A 141 -5.49 22.84 5.20
CA CYS A 141 -6.42 23.86 4.71
C CYS A 141 -6.32 25.12 5.57
#